data_AF-A0A133V9M2-F1
#
_entry.id   AF-A0A133V9M2-F1
#
_cell.length_a   1.000
_cell.length_b   1.000
_cell.length_c   1.000
_cell.angle_alpha   90.00
_cell.angle_beta   90.00
_cell.angle_gamma   90.00
#
_symmetry.space_group_name_H-M   'P 1'
#
loop_
_entity.id
_entity.type
_entity.pdbx_description
1 polymer ?
#
loop_
_entity_poly.entity_id
_entity_poly.type
_entity_poly.pdbx_seq_one_letter_code
_entity_poly.pdbx_strand_id
1 'polypeptide(L)'
;DPMVVVGLFLGGLLTFVFSALTMQAVGSGASSMVKEIRRQFKEIPGILKGESDPDYEKCIEISTATGLRNMIFPGGLAVVTPIVVGLWSPQALAGLLAGAIVTGLLLAITLANAGGAWDNAKKYIEEGNLGGKGSEAHAASVTGDTVGDPFKDTSGPALNILIKLMSMISLLFVPLFI
;
A
#
# COMPACT_ATOMS: atom_id res chain seq x y z
N ASP A 1 30.79 11.28 -7.53
CA ASP A 1 30.18 11.25 -8.87
C ASP A 1 28.77 11.85 -8.78
N PRO A 2 28.44 12.92 -9.54
CA PRO A 2 27.13 13.57 -9.49
C PRO A 2 25.95 12.64 -9.86
N MET A 3 26.15 11.70 -10.79
CA MET A 3 25.09 10.81 -11.26
C MET A 3 24.63 9.85 -10.16
N VAL A 4 25.56 9.38 -9.32
CA VAL A 4 25.25 8.55 -8.15
C VAL A 4 24.36 9.31 -7.16
N VAL A 5 24.64 10.59 -6.92
CA VAL A 5 23.87 11.42 -5.98
C VAL A 5 22.46 11.67 -6.52
N VAL A 6 22.33 11.98 -7.81
CA VAL A 6 21.02 12.13 -8.48
C VAL A 6 20.23 10.83 -8.38
N GLY A 7 20.86 9.70 -8.70
CA GLY A 7 20.27 8.37 -8.55
C GLY A 7 19.77 8.14 -7.12
N LEU A 8 20.58 8.44 -6.11
CA LEU A 8 20.24 8.27 -4.70
C LEU A 8 18.93 8.98 -4.33
N PHE A 9 18.77 10.25 -4.72
CA PHE A 9 17.55 11.00 -4.48
C PHE A 9 16.36 10.45 -5.28
N LEU A 10 16.56 10.04 -6.54
CA LEU A 10 15.50 9.42 -7.34
C LEU A 10 15.00 8.12 -6.70
N GLY A 11 15.91 7.24 -6.27
CA GLY A 11 15.57 6.01 -5.56
C GLY A 11 14.84 6.27 -4.25
N GLY A 12 15.29 7.29 -3.50
CA GLY A 12 14.62 7.76 -2.29
C GLY A 12 13.18 8.22 -2.54
N LEU A 13 12.97 9.08 -3.55
CA LEU A 13 11.65 9.57 -3.91
C LEU A 13 10.73 8.45 -4.42
N LEU A 14 11.29 7.49 -5.16
CA LEU A 14 10.54 6.40 -5.75
C LEU A 14 9.78 5.56 -4.71
N THR A 15 10.38 5.32 -3.54
CA THR A 15 9.74 4.54 -2.47
C THR A 15 8.53 5.26 -1.88
N PHE A 16 8.62 6.58 -1.72
CA PHE A 16 7.50 7.43 -1.28
C PHE A 16 6.41 7.52 -2.35
N VAL A 17 6.79 7.71 -3.62
CA VAL A 17 5.84 7.74 -4.74
C VAL A 17 5.09 6.42 -4.86
N PHE A 18 5.82 5.29 -4.80
CA PHE A 18 5.21 3.97 -4.82
C PHE A 18 4.19 3.80 -3.69
N SER A 19 4.57 4.18 -2.47
CA SER A 19 3.69 4.10 -1.30
C SER A 19 2.46 5.01 -1.44
N ALA A 20 2.64 6.22 -1.97
CA ALA A 20 1.53 7.14 -2.21
C ALA A 20 0.52 6.55 -3.21
N LEU A 21 1.00 5.93 -4.29
CA LEU A 21 0.15 5.30 -5.30
C LEU A 21 -0.63 4.11 -4.72
N THR A 22 0.03 3.25 -3.94
CA THR A 22 -0.63 2.10 -3.32
C THR A 22 -1.66 2.51 -2.26
N MET A 23 -1.34 3.53 -1.44
CA MET A 23 -2.30 4.06 -0.46
C MET A 23 -3.50 4.73 -1.14
N GLN A 24 -3.26 5.51 -2.20
CA GLN A 24 -4.33 6.16 -2.97
C GLN A 24 -5.24 5.12 -3.63
N ALA A 25 -4.66 4.04 -4.17
CA ALA A 25 -5.40 2.93 -4.74
C ALA A 25 -6.35 2.29 -3.72
N VAL A 26 -5.84 1.93 -2.53
CA VAL A 26 -6.66 1.36 -1.46
C VAL A 26 -7.73 2.34 -1.00
N GLY A 27 -7.40 3.62 -0.81
CA GLY A 27 -8.37 4.63 -0.39
C GLY A 27 -9.53 4.81 -1.39
N SER A 28 -9.22 4.81 -2.69
CA SER A 28 -10.24 4.88 -3.75
C SER A 28 -11.16 3.64 -3.79
N GLY A 29 -10.58 2.44 -3.58
CA GLY A 29 -11.33 1.19 -3.50
C GLY A 29 -12.20 1.11 -2.27
N ALA A 30 -11.67 1.48 -1.10
CA ALA A 30 -12.41 1.54 0.15
C ALA A 30 -13.58 2.54 0.05
N SER A 31 -13.37 3.71 -0.57
CA SER A 31 -14.47 4.68 -0.79
C SER A 31 -15.59 4.09 -1.65
N SER A 32 -15.24 3.33 -2.69
CA SER A 32 -16.22 2.67 -3.57
C SER A 32 -16.97 1.56 -2.83
N MET A 33 -16.26 0.76 -2.03
CA MET A 33 -16.84 -0.28 -1.17
C MET A 33 -17.82 0.32 -0.16
N VAL A 34 -17.46 1.41 0.51
CA VAL A 34 -18.35 2.10 1.48
C VAL A 34 -19.62 2.61 0.82
N LYS A 35 -19.51 3.18 -0.40
CA LYS A 35 -20.69 3.63 -1.16
C LYS A 35 -21.61 2.46 -1.50
N GLU A 36 -21.05 1.32 -1.91
CA GLU A 36 -21.84 0.13 -2.23
C GLU A 36 -22.53 -0.47 -0.99
N ILE A 37 -21.82 -0.62 0.13
CA ILE A 37 -22.41 -1.10 1.38
C ILE A 37 -23.57 -0.19 1.82
N ARG A 38 -23.38 1.14 1.73
CA ARG A 38 -24.44 2.11 2.06
C ARG A 38 -25.63 2.02 1.11
N ARG A 39 -25.40 1.75 -0.18
CA ARG A 39 -26.46 1.53 -1.16
C ARG A 39 -27.27 0.28 -0.79
N GLN A 40 -26.61 -0.84 -0.50
CA GLN A 40 -27.27 -2.09 -0.12
C GLN A 40 -28.11 -1.92 1.16
N PHE A 41 -27.57 -1.27 2.20
CA PHE A 41 -28.32 -0.99 3.43
C PHE A 41 -29.56 -0.11 3.22
N LYS A 42 -29.56 0.75 2.20
CA LYS A 42 -30.69 1.65 1.88
C LYS A 42 -31.73 0.97 0.99
N GLU A 43 -31.29 0.21 -0.01
CA GLU A 43 -32.13 -0.29 -1.10
C GLU A 43 -32.65 -1.71 -0.87
N ILE A 44 -31.99 -2.53 -0.06
CA ILE A 44 -32.37 -3.91 0.22
C ILE A 44 -33.01 -3.98 1.62
N PRO A 45 -34.35 -4.10 1.72
CA PRO A 45 -35.03 -4.19 3.01
C PRO A 45 -34.68 -5.50 3.70
N GLY A 46 -34.43 -5.46 5.00
CA GLY A 46 -34.18 -6.65 5.82
C GLY A 46 -32.71 -6.91 6.16
N ILE A 47 -31.74 -6.29 5.47
CA ILE A 47 -30.30 -6.55 5.72
C ILE A 47 -29.93 -6.19 7.16
N LEU A 48 -30.31 -5.01 7.64
CA LEU A 48 -29.99 -4.57 9.01
C LEU A 48 -30.70 -5.40 10.08
N LYS A 49 -31.79 -6.09 9.72
CA LYS A 49 -32.52 -7.00 10.60
C LYS A 49 -32.03 -8.45 10.50
N GLY A 50 -31.14 -8.74 9.55
CA GLY A 50 -30.67 -10.10 9.24
C GLY A 50 -31.72 -10.98 8.54
N GLU A 51 -32.75 -10.38 7.94
CA GLU A 51 -33.85 -11.09 7.27
C GLU A 51 -33.58 -11.35 5.77
N SER A 52 -32.60 -10.64 5.19
CA SER A 52 -32.22 -10.74 3.78
C SER A 52 -30.71 -10.78 3.62
N ASP A 53 -30.23 -11.55 2.65
CA ASP A 53 -28.80 -11.67 2.37
C ASP A 53 -28.25 -10.42 1.62
N PRO A 54 -27.07 -9.92 2.01
CA PRO A 54 -26.34 -8.90 1.24
C PRO A 54 -25.87 -9.42 -0.14
N ASP A 55 -25.65 -8.50 -1.07
CA ASP A 55 -25.01 -8.80 -2.34
C ASP A 55 -23.49 -8.76 -2.17
N TYR A 56 -22.93 -9.93 -1.85
CA TYR A 56 -21.48 -10.13 -1.71
C TYR A 56 -20.75 -10.08 -3.06
N GLU A 57 -21.40 -10.51 -4.14
CA GLU A 57 -20.79 -10.58 -5.48
C GLU A 57 -20.40 -9.18 -5.95
N LYS A 58 -21.26 -8.18 -5.72
CA LYS A 58 -20.94 -6.79 -6.06
C LYS A 58 -19.74 -6.25 -5.28
N CYS A 59 -19.62 -6.60 -4.00
CA CYS A 59 -18.46 -6.20 -3.19
C CYS A 59 -17.17 -6.85 -3.72
N ILE A 60 -17.22 -8.13 -4.09
CA ILE A 60 -16.09 -8.87 -4.67
C ILE A 60 -15.68 -8.26 -6.02
N GLU A 61 -16.63 -7.91 -6.87
CA GLU A 61 -16.37 -7.29 -8.16
C GLU A 61 -15.63 -5.95 -7.99
N ILE A 62 -16.07 -5.10 -7.05
CA ILE A 62 -15.46 -3.79 -6.78
C ILE A 62 -14.01 -3.95 -6.31
N SER A 63 -13.76 -4.84 -5.34
CA SER A 63 -12.41 -5.05 -4.81
C SER A 63 -11.48 -5.64 -5.88
N THR A 64 -11.97 -6.61 -6.66
CA THR A 64 -11.22 -7.26 -7.74
C THR A 64 -10.86 -6.28 -8.85
N ALA A 65 -11.84 -5.55 -9.38
CA ALA A 65 -11.62 -4.61 -10.47
C ALA A 65 -10.69 -3.46 -10.04
N THR A 66 -10.87 -2.96 -8.82
CA THR A 66 -10.03 -1.88 -8.27
C THR A 66 -8.60 -2.36 -8.04
N GLY A 67 -8.42 -3.55 -7.47
CA GLY A 67 -7.11 -4.15 -7.24
C GLY A 67 -6.35 -4.35 -8.54
N LEU A 68 -6.95 -5.02 -9.53
CA LEU A 68 -6.32 -5.30 -10.81
C LEU A 68 -5.93 -4.02 -11.55
N ARG A 69 -6.83 -3.03 -11.60
CA ARG A 69 -6.56 -1.76 -12.31
C ARG A 69 -5.44 -0.96 -11.66
N ASN A 70 -5.44 -0.86 -10.33
CA ASN A 70 -4.49 -0.02 -9.62
C ASN A 70 -3.11 -0.65 -9.41
N MET A 71 -2.96 -1.97 -9.57
CA MET A 71 -1.66 -2.65 -9.50
C MET A 71 -0.77 -2.39 -10.73
N ILE A 72 -1.36 -2.07 -11.88
CA ILE A 72 -0.62 -1.93 -13.14
C ILE A 72 0.44 -0.83 -13.04
N PHE A 73 0.08 0.32 -12.48
CA PHE A 73 0.98 1.47 -12.46
C PHE A 73 2.16 1.32 -11.48
N PRO A 74 1.97 0.95 -10.20
CA PRO A 74 3.08 0.68 -9.29
C PRO A 74 3.97 -0.48 -9.76
N GLY A 75 3.37 -1.54 -10.32
CA GLY A 75 4.12 -2.66 -10.89
C GLY A 75 4.95 -2.27 -12.10
N GLY A 76 4.38 -1.49 -13.02
CA GLY A 76 5.07 -0.94 -14.18
C GLY A 76 6.22 -0.02 -13.77
N LEU A 77 6.00 0.85 -12.78
CA LEU A 77 7.03 1.73 -12.24
C LEU A 77 8.25 0.93 -11.72
N ALA A 78 8.02 -0.17 -11.02
CA ALA A 78 9.08 -1.03 -10.50
C ALA A 78 9.94 -1.70 -11.59
N VAL A 79 9.35 -2.00 -12.75
CA VAL A 79 10.05 -2.67 -13.86
C VAL A 79 10.71 -1.67 -14.80
N VAL A 80 10.00 -0.59 -15.16
CA VAL A 80 10.46 0.38 -16.17
C VAL A 80 11.58 1.27 -15.62
N THR A 81 11.47 1.70 -14.36
CA THR A 81 12.43 2.64 -13.74
C THR A 81 13.88 2.16 -13.82
N PRO A 82 14.25 0.95 -13.35
CA PRO A 82 15.65 0.49 -13.42
C PRO A 82 16.16 0.36 -14.86
N ILE A 83 15.31 0.02 -15.83
CA ILE A 83 15.70 -0.07 -17.25
C ILE A 83 16.02 1.32 -17.81
N VAL A 84 15.11 2.29 -17.60
CA VAL A 84 15.29 3.66 -18.10
C VAL A 84 16.51 4.32 -17.46
N VAL A 85 16.68 4.18 -16.14
CA VAL A 85 17.83 4.77 -15.43
C VAL A 85 19.12 4.05 -15.77
N GLY A 86 19.10 2.73 -15.96
CA GLY A 86 20.26 1.95 -16.40
C GLY A 86 20.76 2.35 -17.79
N LEU A 87 19.85 2.52 -18.75
CA LEU A 87 20.18 3.02 -20.09
C LEU A 87 20.71 4.47 -20.08
N TRP A 88 20.29 5.27 -19.09
CA TRP A 88 20.77 6.63 -18.93
C TRP A 88 22.17 6.69 -18.32
N SER A 89 22.41 5.96 -17.22
CA SER A 89 23.72 5.86 -16.58
C SER A 89 23.75 4.70 -15.58
N PRO A 90 24.69 3.75 -15.72
CA PRO A 90 24.92 2.70 -14.72
C PRO A 90 25.22 3.26 -13.32
N GLN A 91 25.92 4.39 -13.22
CA GLN A 91 26.23 5.08 -11.96
C GLN A 91 24.96 5.64 -11.30
N ALA A 92 24.05 6.23 -12.09
CA ALA A 92 22.76 6.67 -11.58
C ALA A 92 21.89 5.50 -11.12
N LEU A 93 21.92 4.37 -11.83
CA LEU A 93 21.21 3.16 -11.42
C LEU A 93 21.73 2.62 -10.07
N ALA A 94 23.05 2.60 -9.87
CA ALA A 94 23.65 2.22 -8.59
C ALA A 94 23.18 3.14 -7.45
N GLY A 95 23.14 4.46 -7.70
CA GLY A 95 22.58 5.44 -6.77
C GLY A 95 21.10 5.16 -6.46
N LEU A 96 20.29 4.93 -7.49
CA LEU A 96 18.86 4.64 -7.37
C LEU A 96 18.59 3.42 -6.50
N LEU A 97 19.32 2.33 -6.72
CA LEU A 97 19.20 1.13 -5.90
C LEU A 97 19.58 1.40 -4.44
N ALA A 98 20.70 2.09 -4.19
CA ALA A 98 21.13 2.43 -2.84
C ALA A 98 20.10 3.31 -2.11
N GLY A 99 19.56 4.32 -2.79
CA GLY A 99 18.57 5.24 -2.24
C GLY A 99 17.24 4.54 -1.93
N ALA A 100 16.78 3.68 -2.84
CA ALA A 100 15.57 2.89 -2.67
C ALA A 100 15.70 1.88 -1.51
N ILE A 101 16.88 1.26 -1.34
CA ILE A 101 17.13 0.33 -0.23
C ILE A 101 17.02 1.06 1.11
N VAL A 102 17.77 2.15 1.30
CA VAL A 102 17.83 2.84 2.61
C VAL A 102 16.49 3.43 2.98
N THR A 103 15.84 4.14 2.04
CA THR A 103 14.54 4.77 2.31
C THR A 103 13.41 3.76 2.40
N GLY A 104 13.37 2.78 1.49
CA GLY A 104 12.29 1.81 1.43
C GLY A 104 12.32 0.83 2.61
N LEU A 105 13.50 0.45 3.11
CA LEU A 105 13.60 -0.36 4.34
C LEU A 105 13.00 0.38 5.54
N LEU A 106 13.43 1.63 5.76
CA LEU A 106 12.95 2.44 6.89
C LEU A 106 11.44 2.65 6.80
N LEU A 107 10.96 3.03 5.60
CA LEU A 107 9.54 3.27 5.37
C LEU A 107 8.71 1.99 5.53
N ALA A 108 9.18 0.85 5.01
CA ALA A 108 8.48 -0.44 5.13
C ALA A 108 8.27 -0.83 6.59
N ILE A 109 9.32 -0.72 7.41
CA ILE A 109 9.26 -1.04 8.85
C ILE A 109 8.32 -0.07 9.57
N THR A 110 8.42 1.23 9.29
CA THR A 110 7.55 2.24 9.91
C THR A 110 6.08 1.98 9.58
N LEU A 111 5.74 1.73 8.31
CA LEU A 111 4.36 1.49 7.90
C LEU A 111 3.80 0.19 8.51
N ALA A 112 4.57 -0.90 8.46
CA ALA A 112 4.15 -2.18 9.02
C ALA A 112 3.92 -2.10 10.54
N ASN A 113 4.86 -1.50 11.27
CA ASN A 113 4.76 -1.38 12.72
C ASN A 113 3.67 -0.40 13.16
N ALA A 114 3.53 0.74 12.48
CA ALA A 114 2.47 1.70 12.78
C ALA A 114 1.08 1.10 12.59
N GLY A 115 0.84 0.43 11.45
CA GLY A 115 -0.42 -0.26 11.21
C GLY A 115 -0.67 -1.39 12.21
N GLY A 116 0.34 -2.21 12.52
CA GLY A 116 0.22 -3.29 13.52
C GLY A 116 -0.05 -2.76 14.93
N ALA A 117 0.54 -1.62 15.29
CA ALA A 117 0.28 -0.97 16.56
C ALA A 117 -1.17 -0.48 16.67
N TRP A 118 -1.73 0.12 15.61
CA TRP A 118 -3.14 0.53 15.61
C TRP A 118 -4.11 -0.64 15.68
N ASP A 119 -3.87 -1.74 14.95
CA ASP A 119 -4.72 -2.94 15.04
C ASP A 119 -4.68 -3.55 16.45
N ASN A 120 -3.48 -3.67 17.04
CA ASN A 120 -3.33 -4.22 18.39
C ASN A 120 -3.94 -3.30 19.45
N ALA A 121 -3.83 -1.97 19.29
CA ALA A 121 -4.50 -1.03 20.18
C ALA A 121 -6.03 -1.17 20.12
N LYS A 122 -6.60 -1.33 18.92
CA LYS A 122 -8.04 -1.62 18.74
C LYS A 122 -8.42 -2.91 19.46
N LYS A 123 -7.70 -4.02 19.22
CA LYS A 123 -7.95 -5.32 19.87
C LYS A 123 -7.89 -5.22 21.40
N TYR A 124 -6.91 -4.50 21.93
CA TYR A 124 -6.77 -4.27 23.38
C TYR A 124 -7.98 -3.53 23.97
N ILE A 125 -8.56 -2.58 23.24
CA ILE A 125 -9.78 -1.88 23.65
C ILE A 125 -11.00 -2.79 23.53
N GLU A 126 -11.08 -3.61 22.49
CA GLU A 126 -12.15 -4.59 22.28
C GLU A 126 -12.23 -5.65 23.39
N GLU A 127 -11.11 -5.95 24.05
CA GLU A 127 -11.03 -6.82 25.24
C GLU A 127 -11.58 -6.17 26.52
N GLY A 128 -11.94 -4.89 26.48
CA GLY A 128 -12.57 -4.18 27.61
C GLY A 128 -11.64 -3.32 28.45
N ASN A 129 -10.34 -3.29 28.14
CA ASN A 129 -9.34 -2.58 28.95
C ASN A 129 -9.53 -1.05 28.99
N LEU A 130 -10.24 -0.46 28.01
CA LEU A 130 -10.51 0.98 27.91
C LEU A 130 -11.95 1.25 27.43
N GLY A 131 -12.93 0.69 28.12
CA GLY A 131 -14.35 0.94 27.86
C GLY A 131 -15.03 -0.02 26.88
N GLY A 132 -14.28 -0.89 26.20
CA GLY A 132 -14.86 -1.98 25.40
C GLY A 132 -15.49 -1.52 24.08
N LYS A 133 -16.12 -2.48 23.39
CA LYS A 133 -16.79 -2.26 22.09
C LYS A 133 -17.92 -1.24 22.21
N GLY A 134 -17.97 -0.31 21.26
CA GLY A 134 -19.00 0.74 21.22
C GLY A 134 -18.69 1.97 22.06
N SER A 135 -17.57 1.99 22.80
CA SER A 135 -17.06 3.20 23.45
C SER A 135 -16.47 4.20 22.44
N GLU A 136 -16.32 5.45 22.86
CA GLU A 136 -15.64 6.48 22.05
C GLU A 136 -14.18 6.09 21.73
N ALA A 137 -13.49 5.47 22.70
CA ALA A 137 -12.14 4.94 22.53
C ALA A 137 -12.08 3.81 21.48
N HIS A 138 -13.12 2.96 21.42
CA HIS A 138 -13.23 1.93 20.38
C HIS A 138 -13.45 2.55 19.00
N ALA A 139 -14.35 3.52 18.87
CA ALA A 139 -14.57 4.20 17.59
C ALA A 139 -13.30 4.93 17.08
N ALA A 140 -12.55 5.57 17.97
CA ALA A 140 -11.28 6.21 17.64
C ALA A 140 -10.21 5.19 17.21
N SER A 141 -10.10 4.05 17.89
CA SER A 141 -9.12 3.01 17.53
C SER A 141 -9.48 2.28 16.23
N VAL A 142 -10.76 2.09 15.91
CA VAL A 142 -11.21 1.61 14.59
C VAL A 142 -10.80 2.59 13.49
N THR A 143 -10.90 3.89 13.73
CA THR A 143 -10.43 4.91 12.78
C THR A 143 -8.91 4.82 12.58
N GLY A 144 -8.14 4.62 13.66
CA GLY A 144 -6.69 4.41 13.56
C GLY A 144 -6.32 3.15 12.78
N ASP A 145 -7.00 2.02 13.04
CA ASP A 145 -6.75 0.76 12.35
C ASP A 145 -7.08 0.84 10.85
N THR A 146 -8.18 1.49 10.48
CA THR A 146 -8.54 1.70 9.07
C THR A 146 -7.55 2.60 8.32
N VAL A 147 -6.88 3.53 9.00
CA VAL A 147 -5.72 4.27 8.44
C VAL A 147 -4.49 3.36 8.33
N GLY A 148 -4.30 2.45 9.29
CA GLY A 148 -3.21 1.49 9.34
C GLY A 148 -3.30 0.32 8.37
N ASP A 149 -4.48 -0.08 7.91
CA ASP A 149 -4.71 -1.15 6.94
C ASP A 149 -3.88 -0.98 5.64
N PRO A 150 -3.95 0.15 4.91
CA PRO A 150 -3.12 0.34 3.72
C PRO A 150 -1.61 0.42 4.03
N PHE A 151 -1.24 0.72 5.27
CA PHE A 151 0.16 0.77 5.69
C PHE A 151 0.72 -0.65 5.87
N LYS A 152 0.05 -1.47 6.69
CA LYS A 152 0.53 -2.80 7.08
C LYS A 152 0.26 -3.90 6.05
N ASP A 153 -0.83 -3.80 5.29
CA ASP A 153 -1.27 -4.88 4.40
C ASP A 153 -1.01 -4.60 2.92
N THR A 154 -0.68 -3.37 2.55
CA THR A 154 -0.41 -3.01 1.15
C THR A 154 0.97 -2.39 0.98
N SER A 155 1.17 -1.16 1.46
CA SER A 155 2.34 -0.36 1.08
C SER A 155 3.62 -0.85 1.75
N GLY A 156 3.58 -1.11 3.07
CA GLY A 156 4.73 -1.55 3.85
C GLY A 156 5.36 -2.85 3.32
N PRO A 157 4.60 -3.96 3.21
CA PRO A 157 5.12 -5.20 2.65
C PRO A 157 5.56 -5.08 1.19
N ALA A 158 4.83 -4.31 0.36
CA ALA A 158 5.13 -4.16 -1.06
C ALA A 158 6.45 -3.43 -1.35
N LEU A 159 6.90 -2.53 -0.46
CA LEU A 159 8.21 -1.87 -0.57
C LEU A 159 9.37 -2.87 -0.58
N ASN A 160 9.27 -3.96 0.19
CA ASN A 160 10.29 -5.01 0.18
C ASN A 160 10.38 -5.72 -1.19
N ILE A 161 9.23 -5.91 -1.83
CA ILE A 161 9.15 -6.52 -3.17
C ILE A 161 9.68 -5.54 -4.21
N LEU A 162 9.30 -4.25 -4.13
CA LEU A 162 9.79 -3.18 -5.00
C LEU A 162 11.32 -3.17 -5.06
N ILE A 163 11.99 -3.14 -3.91
CA ILE A 163 13.46 -3.09 -3.83
C ILE A 163 14.09 -4.34 -4.48
N LYS A 164 13.58 -5.52 -4.13
CA LYS A 164 14.10 -6.79 -4.67
C LYS A 164 13.89 -6.90 -6.18
N LEU A 165 12.72 -6.51 -6.66
CA LEU A 165 12.39 -6.56 -8.08
C LEU A 165 13.27 -5.58 -8.88
N MET A 166 13.42 -4.34 -8.42
CA MET A 166 14.29 -3.37 -9.08
C MET A 166 15.75 -3.85 -9.13
N SER A 167 16.23 -4.43 -8.03
CA SER A 167 17.59 -5.00 -7.96
C SER A 167 17.77 -6.16 -8.95
N MET A 168 16.79 -7.06 -9.03
CA MET A 168 16.80 -8.20 -9.95
C MET A 168 16.76 -7.75 -11.41
N ILE A 169 15.87 -6.82 -11.76
CA ILE A 169 15.79 -6.25 -13.12
C ILE A 169 17.10 -5.54 -13.47
N SER A 170 17.63 -4.73 -12.56
CA SER A 170 18.91 -4.05 -12.77
C SER A 170 20.02 -5.06 -13.08
N LEU A 171 20.11 -6.15 -12.32
CA LEU A 171 21.10 -7.21 -12.51
C LEU A 171 20.90 -7.94 -13.85
N LEU A 172 19.67 -8.31 -14.18
CA LEU A 172 19.34 -9.03 -15.41
C LEU A 172 19.73 -8.24 -16.67
N PHE A 173 19.55 -6.93 -16.64
CA PHE A 173 19.81 -6.04 -17.77
C PHE A 173 21.19 -5.37 -17.72
N VAL A 174 22.09 -5.71 -16.79
CA VAL A 174 23.47 -5.17 -16.76
C VAL A 174 24.17 -5.24 -18.11
N PRO A 175 24.12 -6.36 -18.88
CA PRO A 175 24.79 -6.43 -20.18
C PRO A 175 24.27 -5.44 -21.22
N LEU A 176 23.07 -4.88 -21.03
CA LEU A 176 22.49 -3.84 -21.88
C LEU A 176 22.97 -2.43 -21.49
N PHE A 177 23.45 -2.24 -20.27
CA PHE A 177 23.81 -0.93 -19.71
C PHE A 177 25.30 -0.60 -19.83
N ILE A 178 26.15 -1.61 -20.10
CA ILE A 178 27.61 -1.48 -20.20
C ILE A 178 28.05 -1.48 -21.65
#